data_AF-A0A928WQ36-F1
#
_entry.id   AF-A0A928WQ36-F1
#
_cell.length_a   1.000
_cell.length_b   1.000
_cell.length_c   1.000
_cell.angle_alpha   90.00
_cell.angle_beta   90.00
_cell.angle_gamma   90.00
#
_symmetry.space_group_name_H-M   'P 1'
#
loop_
_entity.id
_entity.type
_entity.pdbx_description
1 polymer ?
#
loop_
_entity_poly.entity_id
_entity_poly.type
_entity_poly.pdbx_seq_one_letter_code
_entity_poly.pdbx_strand_id
1 'polypeptide(L)'
;MKLTPFAFIGTSLLTWALTMTSAMANCSDRPASTEWYGPVMAAHFQQISTNPLYPEPGVFDRIEGSDIYLTDRFDALRGDRKRYVIGSLLRPDFSDYLTSEELEAKYQGPGSEGIGTWPYDIVASDGRNVLEVYDGCTTFTLLTERDRFNLYFSRYYESNRDTSQGEMRNAGQPSWRQVNFSITAEAEKAVRLGFWNSVGYDSQGWWIAWVPEQGHFEVIVPRNFDYEKLQRYWLVADQRYRYVVVREDGTQLGIKEL
;
A
#
# COMPACT_ATOMS: atom_id res chain seq x y z
N MET A 1 52.36 -24.40 51.62
CA MET A 1 51.09 -24.34 52.38
C MET A 1 50.09 -23.59 51.51
N LYS A 2 49.00 -24.26 51.14
CA LYS A 2 48.06 -23.83 50.10
C LYS A 2 47.28 -22.59 50.54
N LEU A 3 47.30 -21.54 49.72
CA LEU A 3 46.39 -20.40 49.79
C LEU A 3 45.27 -20.64 48.76
N THR A 4 44.07 -20.88 49.26
CA THR A 4 42.82 -20.77 48.48
C THR A 4 42.30 -19.34 48.59
N PRO A 5 42.03 -18.67 47.46
CA PRO A 5 41.01 -17.65 47.42
C PRO A 5 39.78 -18.18 46.66
N PHE A 6 38.63 -17.98 47.29
CA PHE A 6 37.31 -18.05 46.67
C PHE A 6 37.26 -17.16 45.42
N ALA A 7 37.03 -17.76 44.26
CA ALA A 7 36.60 -17.04 43.07
C ALA A 7 35.07 -17.17 42.96
N PHE A 8 34.38 -16.10 43.33
CA PHE A 8 33.01 -15.82 42.91
C PHE A 8 32.99 -15.77 41.38
N ILE A 9 32.60 -16.86 40.71
CA ILE A 9 32.24 -16.81 39.30
C ILE A 9 30.79 -16.31 39.27
N GLY A 10 30.66 -14.98 39.25
CA GLY A 10 29.44 -14.35 38.75
C GLY A 10 29.28 -14.76 37.30
N THR A 11 28.36 -15.69 37.05
CA THR A 11 27.86 -15.98 35.71
C THR A 11 27.08 -14.77 35.23
N SER A 12 27.79 -13.80 34.65
CA SER A 12 27.20 -12.83 33.75
C SER A 12 26.62 -13.59 32.57
N LEU A 13 25.33 -13.91 32.67
CA LEU A 13 24.43 -14.15 31.55
C LEU A 13 24.43 -12.86 30.71
N LEU A 14 25.50 -12.67 29.92
CA LEU A 14 25.54 -11.65 28.90
C LEU A 14 24.66 -12.18 27.76
N THR A 15 23.38 -11.83 27.90
CA THR A 15 22.45 -11.45 26.83
C THR A 15 23.11 -11.43 25.45
N TRP A 16 23.08 -12.58 24.79
CA TRP A 16 22.91 -12.61 23.34
C TRP A 16 21.49 -12.14 23.08
N ALA A 17 21.28 -10.82 23.17
CA ALA A 17 20.24 -10.16 22.44
C ALA A 17 20.57 -10.42 20.97
N LEU A 18 20.03 -11.54 20.46
CA LEU A 18 19.88 -11.77 19.04
C LEU A 18 19.28 -10.48 18.50
N THR A 19 20.11 -9.77 17.74
CA THR A 19 19.69 -8.70 16.84
C THR A 19 18.73 -9.32 15.85
N MET A 20 17.47 -9.43 16.25
CA MET A 20 16.37 -9.66 15.35
C MET A 20 16.35 -8.47 14.42
N THR A 21 16.80 -8.69 13.20
CA THR A 21 16.51 -7.80 12.10
C THR A 21 15.00 -7.63 12.08
N SER A 22 14.54 -6.39 12.04
CA SER A 22 13.14 -5.96 12.19
C SER A 22 12.23 -6.35 11.01
N ALA A 23 12.44 -7.54 10.45
CA ALA A 23 11.59 -8.19 9.46
C ALA A 23 11.34 -9.69 9.76
N MET A 24 11.97 -10.26 10.80
CA MET A 24 11.62 -11.61 11.32
C MET A 24 10.61 -11.51 12.47
N ALA A 25 9.49 -10.85 12.22
CA ALA A 25 8.26 -10.95 13.00
C ALA A 25 7.15 -10.26 12.22
N ASN A 26 6.38 -10.98 11.40
CA ASN A 26 5.05 -10.44 11.10
C ASN A 26 3.94 -11.48 10.97
N CYS A 27 4.20 -12.68 10.45
CA CYS A 27 3.21 -13.76 10.47
C CYS A 27 3.81 -15.06 9.91
N SER A 28 3.54 -16.22 10.49
CA SER A 28 3.76 -17.51 9.82
C SER A 28 2.58 -17.93 8.93
N ASP A 29 1.52 -17.13 8.93
CA ASP A 29 0.31 -17.39 8.16
C ASP A 29 0.52 -17.02 6.69
N ARG A 30 -0.27 -17.62 5.83
CA ARG A 30 -0.27 -17.37 4.38
C ARG A 30 -1.57 -16.68 3.97
N PRO A 31 -1.56 -15.89 2.88
CA PRO A 31 -2.80 -15.51 2.23
C PRO A 31 -3.64 -16.77 1.96
N ALA A 32 -4.95 -16.66 2.16
CA ALA A 32 -5.88 -17.72 1.84
C ALA A 32 -5.87 -18.07 0.34
N SER A 33 -6.58 -19.13 -0.05
CA SER A 33 -6.83 -19.36 -1.47
C SER A 33 -8.06 -18.58 -1.94
N THR A 34 -7.95 -17.99 -3.14
CA THR A 34 -9.08 -17.36 -3.83
C THR A 34 -10.15 -18.38 -4.22
N GLU A 35 -9.79 -19.65 -4.40
CA GLU A 35 -10.73 -20.74 -4.59
C GLU A 35 -11.64 -20.94 -3.36
N TRP A 36 -11.06 -20.87 -2.15
CA TRP A 36 -11.82 -21.01 -0.92
C TRP A 36 -12.70 -19.78 -0.66
N TYR A 37 -12.17 -18.57 -0.84
CA TYR A 37 -12.95 -17.33 -0.61
C TYR A 37 -13.95 -17.01 -1.74
N GLY A 38 -13.70 -17.49 -2.96
CA GLY A 38 -14.39 -17.09 -4.20
C GLY A 38 -15.92 -17.04 -4.13
N PRO A 39 -16.60 -18.12 -3.71
CA PRO A 39 -18.07 -18.12 -3.66
C PRO A 39 -18.65 -17.08 -2.71
N VAL A 40 -18.05 -16.93 -1.52
CA VAL A 40 -18.48 -15.95 -0.51
C VAL A 40 -18.18 -14.54 -1.02
N MET A 41 -17.01 -14.36 -1.64
CA MET A 41 -16.62 -13.06 -2.18
C MET A 41 -17.48 -12.61 -3.34
N ALA A 42 -17.84 -13.51 -4.26
CA ALA A 42 -18.76 -13.20 -5.34
C ALA A 42 -20.13 -12.73 -4.81
N ALA A 43 -20.68 -13.43 -3.81
CA ALA A 43 -21.95 -13.05 -3.18
C ALA A 43 -21.85 -11.70 -2.45
N HIS A 44 -20.79 -11.52 -1.66
CA HIS A 44 -20.53 -10.27 -0.94
C HIS A 44 -20.37 -9.09 -1.92
N PHE A 45 -19.53 -9.25 -2.94
CA PHE A 45 -19.30 -8.26 -3.98
C PHE A 45 -20.60 -7.88 -4.70
N GLN A 46 -21.43 -8.85 -5.05
CA GLN A 46 -22.74 -8.59 -5.65
C GLN A 46 -23.64 -7.78 -4.70
N GLN A 47 -23.67 -8.13 -3.41
CA GLN A 47 -24.47 -7.42 -2.42
C GLN A 47 -24.02 -5.97 -2.27
N ILE A 48 -22.72 -5.72 -2.05
CA ILE A 48 -22.21 -4.35 -1.85
C ILE A 48 -22.29 -3.51 -3.13
N SER A 49 -22.30 -4.14 -4.32
CA SER A 49 -22.43 -3.45 -5.60
C SER A 49 -23.86 -3.03 -5.93
N THR A 50 -24.86 -3.73 -5.39
CA THR A 50 -26.28 -3.53 -5.76
C THR A 50 -27.13 -2.94 -4.63
N ASN A 51 -26.71 -3.10 -3.38
CA ASN A 51 -27.47 -2.66 -2.23
C ASN A 51 -27.24 -1.15 -1.96
N PRO A 52 -28.29 -0.32 -1.98
CA PRO A 52 -28.16 1.12 -1.77
C PRO A 52 -27.71 1.51 -0.34
N LEU A 53 -27.68 0.56 0.60
CA LEU A 53 -27.14 0.75 1.94
C LEU A 53 -25.62 0.70 2.00
N TYR A 54 -24.96 0.14 0.98
CA TYR A 54 -23.51 0.10 0.87
C TYR A 54 -22.98 1.35 0.14
N PRO A 55 -21.75 1.79 0.45
CA PRO A 55 -21.22 3.04 -0.05
C PRO A 55 -21.11 3.10 -1.56
N GLU A 56 -21.40 4.28 -2.09
CA GLU A 56 -20.94 4.78 -3.39
C GLU A 56 -21.30 3.87 -4.58
N PRO A 57 -22.56 3.92 -5.05
CA PRO A 57 -23.02 3.15 -6.19
C PRO A 57 -22.11 3.28 -7.42
N GLY A 58 -21.75 2.15 -8.01
CA GLY A 58 -20.93 2.09 -9.22
C GLY A 58 -19.42 2.26 -9.01
N VAL A 59 -18.93 2.17 -7.77
CA VAL A 59 -17.48 2.15 -7.47
C VAL A 59 -16.84 0.79 -7.75
N PHE A 60 -17.61 -0.30 -7.66
CA PHE A 60 -17.13 -1.66 -7.91
C PHE A 60 -17.29 -2.02 -9.39
N ASP A 61 -16.24 -2.54 -10.03
CA ASP A 61 -16.25 -2.95 -11.44
C ASP A 61 -16.42 -4.46 -11.58
N ARG A 62 -15.35 -5.22 -11.26
CA ARG A 62 -15.33 -6.68 -11.43
C ARG A 62 -14.35 -7.36 -10.49
N ILE A 63 -14.45 -8.69 -10.41
CA ILE A 63 -13.44 -9.58 -9.81
C ILE A 63 -12.82 -10.41 -10.93
N GLU A 64 -11.49 -10.49 -10.97
CA GLU A 64 -10.75 -11.28 -11.95
C GLU A 64 -9.56 -11.95 -11.25
N GLY A 65 -9.63 -13.28 -11.08
CA GLY A 65 -8.59 -14.02 -10.36
C GLY A 65 -8.48 -13.61 -8.90
N SER A 66 -7.30 -13.09 -8.51
CA SER A 66 -7.01 -12.54 -7.18
C SER A 66 -7.28 -11.05 -7.05
N ASP A 67 -7.79 -10.41 -8.10
CA ASP A 67 -7.85 -8.95 -8.13
C ASP A 67 -9.30 -8.47 -8.16
N ILE A 68 -9.60 -7.46 -7.35
CA ILE A 68 -10.87 -6.74 -7.35
C ILE A 68 -10.63 -5.37 -7.98
N TYR A 69 -11.31 -5.10 -9.09
CA TYR A 69 -11.18 -3.85 -9.83
C TYR A 69 -12.24 -2.84 -9.40
N LEU A 70 -11.80 -1.60 -9.23
CA LEU A 70 -12.64 -0.43 -8.95
C LEU A 70 -12.78 0.44 -10.21
N THR A 71 -13.87 1.20 -10.28
CA THR A 71 -14.09 2.19 -11.34
C THR A 71 -13.40 3.52 -11.04
N ASP A 72 -13.38 4.41 -12.04
CA ASP A 72 -12.88 5.79 -11.91
C ASP A 72 -13.61 6.62 -10.86
N ARG A 73 -14.84 6.22 -10.50
CA ARG A 73 -15.59 6.83 -9.39
C ARG A 73 -14.86 6.70 -8.07
N PHE A 74 -14.10 5.62 -7.86
CA PHE A 74 -13.29 5.47 -6.67
C PHE A 74 -12.27 6.61 -6.55
N ASP A 75 -11.62 6.99 -7.64
CA ASP A 75 -10.55 7.99 -7.63
C ASP A 75 -11.06 9.37 -7.22
N ALA A 76 -12.31 9.68 -7.57
CA ALA A 76 -13.01 10.91 -7.20
C ALA A 76 -13.41 10.97 -5.71
N LEU A 77 -13.37 9.86 -4.98
CA LEU A 77 -13.72 9.84 -3.56
C LEU A 77 -12.70 10.54 -2.68
N ARG A 78 -13.18 11.04 -1.54
CA ARG A 78 -12.32 11.54 -0.45
C ARG A 78 -11.71 10.38 0.32
N GLY A 79 -10.59 10.62 1.01
CA GLY A 79 -9.79 9.59 1.67
C GLY A 79 -10.54 8.75 2.71
N ASP A 80 -11.48 9.34 3.46
CA ASP A 80 -12.35 8.63 4.38
C ASP A 80 -13.33 7.69 3.65
N ARG A 81 -13.92 8.17 2.54
CA ARG A 81 -14.80 7.36 1.68
C ARG A 81 -14.04 6.24 0.96
N LYS A 82 -12.82 6.51 0.46
CA LYS A 82 -11.93 5.49 -0.11
C LYS A 82 -11.66 4.37 0.88
N ARG A 83 -11.29 4.71 2.12
CA ARG A 83 -11.08 3.71 3.19
C ARG A 83 -12.35 2.95 3.54
N TYR A 84 -13.50 3.60 3.53
CA TYR A 84 -14.76 2.92 3.79
C TYR A 84 -15.12 1.91 2.70
N VAL A 85 -14.95 2.26 1.41
CA VAL A 85 -15.11 1.33 0.29
C VAL A 85 -14.17 0.14 0.41
N ILE A 86 -12.87 0.39 0.63
CA ILE A 86 -11.88 -0.69 0.83
C ILE A 86 -12.27 -1.58 2.01
N GLY A 87 -12.61 -0.97 3.15
CA GLY A 87 -13.00 -1.69 4.36
C GLY A 87 -14.28 -2.51 4.19
N SER A 88 -15.19 -2.07 3.32
CA SER A 88 -16.39 -2.85 2.99
C SER A 88 -16.06 -4.15 2.26
N LEU A 89 -15.03 -4.16 1.41
CA LEU A 89 -14.57 -5.37 0.71
C LEU A 89 -13.89 -6.37 1.67
N LEU A 90 -13.05 -5.88 2.58
CA LEU A 90 -12.19 -6.73 3.42
C LEU A 90 -12.91 -7.57 4.49
N ARG A 91 -14.23 -7.39 4.67
CA ARG A 91 -14.98 -7.97 5.79
C ARG A 91 -16.29 -8.61 5.35
N PRO A 92 -16.28 -9.62 4.48
CA PRO A 92 -17.46 -10.45 4.28
C PRO A 92 -17.75 -11.18 5.60
N ASP A 93 -18.95 -11.01 6.14
CA ASP A 93 -19.42 -11.90 7.20
C ASP A 93 -19.85 -13.22 6.55
N PHE A 94 -19.12 -14.29 6.81
CA PHE A 94 -19.40 -15.59 6.20
C PHE A 94 -20.79 -16.11 6.55
N SER A 95 -21.33 -15.73 7.72
CA SER A 95 -22.67 -16.14 8.15
C SER A 95 -23.79 -15.45 7.36
N ASP A 96 -23.50 -14.36 6.66
CA ASP A 96 -24.45 -13.72 5.74
C ASP A 96 -24.64 -14.54 4.45
N TYR A 97 -23.71 -15.45 4.14
CA TYR A 97 -23.66 -16.16 2.85
C TYR A 97 -23.67 -17.68 2.95
N LEU A 98 -23.22 -18.22 4.09
CA LEU A 98 -23.14 -19.67 4.34
C LEU A 98 -23.92 -20.01 5.60
N THR A 99 -24.67 -21.10 5.54
CA THR A 99 -25.23 -21.74 6.74
C THR A 99 -24.12 -22.34 7.60
N SER A 100 -24.41 -22.61 8.88
CA SER A 100 -23.44 -23.26 9.77
C SER A 100 -23.01 -24.65 9.27
N GLU A 101 -23.90 -25.39 8.60
CA GLU A 101 -23.58 -26.69 8.01
C GLU A 101 -22.65 -26.56 6.80
N GLU A 102 -22.91 -25.59 5.92
CA GLU A 102 -22.03 -25.31 4.76
C GLU A 102 -20.66 -24.81 5.20
N LEU A 103 -20.62 -23.96 6.22
CA LEU A 103 -19.36 -23.47 6.78
C LEU A 103 -18.55 -24.60 7.42
N GLU A 104 -19.19 -25.48 8.21
CA GLU A 104 -18.54 -26.64 8.81
C GLU A 104 -18.04 -27.62 7.73
N ALA A 105 -18.86 -27.92 6.73
CA ALA A 105 -18.47 -28.76 5.60
C ALA A 105 -17.28 -28.16 4.83
N LYS A 106 -17.23 -26.83 4.69
CA LYS A 106 -16.14 -26.11 4.03
C LYS A 106 -14.85 -26.11 4.87
N TYR A 107 -14.95 -26.14 6.20
CA TYR A 107 -13.81 -26.33 7.09
C TYR A 107 -13.28 -27.77 7.09
N GLN A 108 -14.14 -28.76 6.85
CA GLN A 108 -13.76 -30.18 6.82
C GLN A 108 -13.40 -30.71 5.41
N GLY A 109 -13.72 -29.95 4.36
CA GLY A 109 -13.53 -30.34 2.96
C GLY A 109 -12.13 -30.07 2.38
N PRO A 110 -11.88 -30.51 1.13
CA PRO A 110 -10.65 -30.18 0.40
C PRO A 110 -10.46 -28.67 0.30
N GLY A 111 -9.22 -28.19 0.51
CA GLY A 111 -8.92 -26.75 0.51
C GLY A 111 -9.16 -26.03 1.84
N SER A 112 -9.44 -26.75 2.93
CA SER A 112 -9.43 -26.24 4.32
C SER A 112 -8.06 -25.70 4.76
N GLU A 113 -7.02 -26.04 4.01
CA GLU A 113 -5.70 -25.46 4.10
C GLU A 113 -5.62 -24.03 3.51
N GLY A 114 -6.66 -23.57 2.81
CA GLY A 114 -6.88 -22.20 2.37
C GLY A 114 -7.48 -21.27 3.43
N ILE A 115 -7.56 -21.71 4.69
CA ILE A 115 -7.91 -20.84 5.82
C ILE A 115 -6.71 -19.95 6.10
N GLY A 116 -6.85 -18.67 5.78
CA GLY A 116 -5.85 -17.63 5.98
C GLY A 116 -6.52 -16.26 5.86
N THR A 117 -5.72 -15.20 5.88
CA THR A 117 -6.25 -13.85 5.66
C THR A 117 -6.76 -13.63 4.24
N TRP A 118 -7.46 -12.52 4.08
CA TRP A 118 -7.92 -11.96 2.82
C TRP A 118 -6.96 -12.18 1.64
N PRO A 119 -7.38 -12.85 0.55
CA PRO A 119 -6.47 -13.23 -0.54
C PRO A 119 -6.55 -12.32 -1.77
N TYR A 120 -7.30 -11.21 -1.72
CA TYR A 120 -7.50 -10.35 -2.90
C TYR A 120 -6.72 -9.05 -2.85
N ASP A 121 -6.10 -8.68 -3.95
CA ASP A 121 -5.63 -7.32 -4.16
C ASP A 121 -6.80 -6.44 -4.65
N ILE A 122 -6.70 -5.12 -4.45
CA ILE A 122 -7.69 -4.17 -4.96
C ILE A 122 -6.97 -3.21 -5.90
N VAL A 123 -7.49 -3.07 -7.12
CA VAL A 123 -6.88 -2.31 -8.21
C VAL A 123 -7.80 -1.18 -8.63
N ALA A 124 -7.28 0.04 -8.71
CA ALA A 124 -8.02 1.20 -9.24
C ALA A 124 -8.23 1.07 -10.76
N SER A 125 -9.12 1.90 -11.32
CA SER A 125 -9.41 1.90 -12.75
C SER A 125 -8.21 2.21 -13.65
N ASP A 126 -7.19 2.88 -13.10
CA ASP A 126 -5.96 3.22 -13.81
C ASP A 126 -4.86 2.14 -13.68
N GLY A 127 -5.17 1.00 -13.04
CA GLY A 127 -4.25 -0.11 -12.86
C GLY A 127 -3.38 -0.04 -11.61
N ARG A 128 -3.53 0.99 -10.76
CA ARG A 128 -2.76 1.08 -9.50
C ARG A 128 -3.35 0.23 -8.39
N ASN A 129 -2.49 -0.51 -7.67
CA ASN A 129 -2.90 -1.28 -6.49
C ASN A 129 -3.33 -0.39 -5.34
N VAL A 130 -4.62 -0.30 -5.05
CA VAL A 130 -5.23 0.43 -3.92
C VAL A 130 -5.09 -0.33 -2.60
N LEU A 131 -5.09 -1.66 -2.66
CA LEU A 131 -4.77 -2.53 -1.55
C LEU A 131 -3.94 -3.70 -2.06
N GLU A 132 -2.91 -4.06 -1.31
CA GLU A 132 -2.04 -5.19 -1.66
C GLU A 132 -1.88 -6.11 -0.46
N VAL A 133 -2.04 -7.41 -0.70
CA VAL A 133 -1.78 -8.48 0.27
C VAL A 133 -0.28 -8.70 0.34
N TYR A 134 0.30 -8.50 1.53
CA TYR A 134 1.73 -8.69 1.75
C TYR A 134 2.07 -10.11 2.20
N ASP A 135 1.37 -10.57 3.24
CA ASP A 135 1.50 -11.92 3.81
C ASP A 135 0.16 -12.33 4.45
N GLY A 136 0.14 -13.47 5.16
CA GLY A 136 -1.07 -13.99 5.79
C GLY A 136 -1.60 -13.18 6.99
N CYS A 137 -0.95 -12.10 7.41
CA CYS A 137 -1.48 -11.20 8.44
C CYS A 137 -1.61 -9.76 7.95
N THR A 138 -0.92 -9.38 6.89
CA THR A 138 -0.63 -7.98 6.57
C THR A 138 -1.19 -7.62 5.20
N THR A 139 -2.06 -6.63 5.18
CA THR A 139 -2.49 -5.93 3.97
C THR A 139 -2.05 -4.46 4.07
N PHE A 140 -1.69 -3.88 2.93
CA PHE A 140 -1.34 -2.46 2.84
C PHE A 140 -2.43 -1.73 2.07
N THR A 141 -2.98 -0.68 2.67
CA THR A 141 -3.82 0.29 1.97
C THR A 141 -2.93 1.35 1.33
N LEU A 142 -3.03 1.50 0.02
CA LEU A 142 -2.11 2.23 -0.84
C LEU A 142 -2.85 3.36 -1.55
N LEU A 143 -3.19 4.43 -0.82
CA LEU A 143 -3.99 5.53 -1.36
C LEU A 143 -3.17 6.63 -2.03
N THR A 144 -1.85 6.62 -1.82
CA THR A 144 -0.90 7.57 -2.38
C THR A 144 0.30 6.86 -2.97
N GLU A 145 1.04 7.52 -3.85
CA GLU A 145 2.32 7.01 -4.37
C GLU A 145 3.38 6.86 -3.29
N ARG A 146 3.29 7.61 -2.18
CA ARG A 146 4.17 7.38 -1.02
C ARG A 146 3.89 6.03 -0.39
N ASP A 147 2.62 5.65 -0.24
CA ASP A 147 2.25 4.35 0.35
C ASP A 147 2.73 3.21 -0.54
N ARG A 148 2.49 3.33 -1.86
CA ARG A 148 3.01 2.40 -2.87
C ARG A 148 4.53 2.31 -2.84
N PHE A 149 5.21 3.46 -2.86
CA PHE A 149 6.67 3.52 -2.76
C PHE A 149 7.17 2.82 -1.50
N ASN A 150 6.55 3.01 -0.34
CA ASN A 150 6.97 2.37 0.92
C ASN A 150 6.82 0.85 0.87
N LEU A 151 5.71 0.35 0.33
CA LEU A 151 5.50 -1.09 0.14
C LEU A 151 6.53 -1.68 -0.85
N TYR A 152 6.75 -0.99 -1.97
CA TYR A 152 7.76 -1.42 -2.94
C TYR A 152 9.15 -1.32 -2.32
N PHE A 153 9.37 -0.33 -1.45
CA PHE A 153 10.62 -0.20 -0.72
C PHE A 153 10.88 -1.43 0.14
N SER A 154 9.93 -1.83 0.98
CA SER A 154 10.07 -2.99 1.86
C SER A 154 10.31 -4.29 1.09
N ARG A 155 9.47 -4.62 0.09
CA ARG A 155 9.60 -5.86 -0.70
C ARG A 155 10.94 -5.98 -1.43
N TYR A 156 11.43 -4.88 -2.00
CA TYR A 156 12.65 -4.91 -2.81
C TYR A 156 13.94 -4.69 -2.00
N TYR A 157 13.89 -3.97 -0.88
CA TYR A 157 15.08 -3.81 -0.01
C TYR A 157 15.47 -5.12 0.67
N GLU A 158 14.49 -5.98 0.97
CA GLU A 158 14.77 -7.32 1.49
C GLU A 158 15.47 -8.22 0.46
N SER A 159 15.25 -7.99 -0.84
CA SER A 159 15.81 -8.82 -1.92
C SER A 159 17.08 -8.24 -2.59
N ASN A 160 17.34 -6.93 -2.52
CA ASN A 160 18.53 -6.33 -3.13
C ASN A 160 19.09 -5.16 -2.30
N ARG A 161 20.30 -5.34 -1.74
CA ARG A 161 20.98 -4.40 -0.82
C ARG A 161 21.68 -3.20 -1.49
N ASP A 162 21.49 -2.96 -2.78
CA ASP A 162 22.15 -1.82 -3.45
C ASP A 162 21.33 -0.53 -3.25
N THR A 163 21.70 0.23 -2.22
CA THR A 163 20.92 1.33 -1.64
C THR A 163 21.03 2.67 -2.36
N SER A 164 21.71 2.74 -3.51
CA SER A 164 21.85 3.98 -4.29
C SER A 164 20.59 4.36 -5.10
N GLN A 165 19.59 3.47 -5.18
CA GLN A 165 18.40 3.63 -6.03
C GLN A 165 17.14 4.16 -5.31
N GLY A 166 17.21 4.47 -4.00
CA GLY A 166 16.04 4.89 -3.21
C GLY A 166 15.29 6.10 -3.79
N GLU A 167 15.99 7.02 -4.44
CA GLU A 167 15.40 8.22 -5.05
C GLU A 167 14.75 7.98 -6.42
N MET A 168 14.98 6.82 -7.06
CA MET A 168 14.70 6.57 -8.49
C MET A 168 13.69 5.43 -8.74
N ARG A 169 12.98 4.97 -7.70
CA ARG A 169 12.15 3.76 -7.82
C ARG A 169 10.86 3.89 -8.62
N ASN A 170 10.47 5.06 -9.11
CA ASN A 170 9.29 5.18 -9.99
C ASN A 170 9.66 5.34 -11.47
N ALA A 171 10.94 5.61 -11.79
CA ALA A 171 11.47 5.57 -13.15
C ALA A 171 11.78 4.12 -13.54
N GLY A 172 10.84 3.48 -14.25
CA GLY A 172 11.04 2.13 -14.80
C GLY A 172 11.05 1.00 -13.76
N GLN A 173 10.62 1.28 -12.53
CA GLN A 173 10.46 0.31 -11.45
C GLN A 173 9.16 0.60 -10.66
N PRO A 174 8.63 -0.40 -9.93
CA PRO A 174 8.91 -1.82 -10.16
C PRO A 174 8.44 -2.27 -11.55
N SER A 175 9.15 -3.24 -12.15
CA SER A 175 8.96 -3.64 -13.56
C SER A 175 7.57 -4.20 -13.90
N TRP A 176 6.76 -4.54 -12.90
CA TRP A 176 5.40 -5.04 -13.06
C TRP A 176 4.33 -3.94 -13.03
N ARG A 177 4.69 -2.68 -12.76
CA ARG A 177 3.75 -1.56 -12.93
C ARG A 177 3.40 -1.35 -14.39
N GLN A 178 2.19 -0.89 -14.63
CA GLN A 178 1.80 -0.41 -15.94
C GLN A 178 2.49 0.94 -16.22
N VAL A 179 3.46 0.92 -17.12
CA VAL A 179 4.19 2.13 -17.54
C VAL A 179 3.61 2.65 -18.86
N ASN A 180 2.58 3.50 -18.76
CA ASN A 180 2.00 4.19 -19.91
C ASN A 180 2.80 5.45 -20.27
N PHE A 181 3.38 6.10 -19.26
CA PHE A 181 4.17 7.32 -19.40
C PHE A 181 5.53 7.13 -18.72
N SER A 182 6.56 6.93 -19.54
CA SER A 182 7.93 6.79 -19.05
C SER A 182 8.53 8.14 -18.67
N ILE A 183 9.44 8.10 -17.69
CA ILE A 183 10.29 9.22 -17.30
C ILE A 183 11.71 8.69 -17.12
N THR A 184 12.72 9.48 -17.44
CA THR A 184 14.11 9.09 -17.14
C THR A 184 14.40 9.28 -15.66
N ALA A 185 15.32 8.48 -15.12
CA ALA A 185 15.73 8.58 -13.73
C ALA A 185 16.29 9.97 -13.39
N GLU A 186 17.04 10.57 -14.32
CA GLU A 186 17.60 11.92 -14.16
C GLU A 186 16.52 12.99 -14.09
N ALA A 187 15.46 12.86 -14.90
CA ALA A 187 14.34 13.80 -14.90
C ALA A 187 13.51 13.67 -13.63
N GLU A 188 13.19 12.44 -13.19
CA GLU A 188 12.49 12.23 -11.92
C GLU A 188 13.31 12.81 -10.75
N LYS A 189 14.61 12.51 -10.71
CA LYS A 189 15.52 13.02 -9.68
C LYS A 189 15.56 14.55 -9.64
N ALA A 190 15.68 15.20 -10.79
CA ALA A 190 15.71 16.66 -10.87
C ALA A 190 14.45 17.30 -10.29
N VAL A 191 13.26 16.77 -10.63
CA VAL A 191 11.98 17.28 -10.10
C VAL A 191 11.88 17.06 -8.59
N ARG A 192 12.25 15.86 -8.10
CA ARG A 192 12.23 15.54 -6.66
C ARG A 192 13.17 16.45 -5.86
N LEU A 193 14.40 16.67 -6.35
CA LEU A 193 15.35 17.57 -5.70
C LEU A 193 14.85 19.02 -5.68
N GLY A 194 14.29 19.51 -6.79
CA GLY A 194 13.68 20.85 -6.86
C GLY A 194 12.55 21.03 -5.84
N PHE A 195 11.71 20.01 -5.68
CA PHE A 195 10.67 19.98 -4.65
C PHE A 195 11.25 20.07 -3.24
N TRP A 196 12.17 19.17 -2.87
CA TRP A 196 12.73 19.12 -1.52
C TRP A 196 13.55 20.35 -1.16
N ASN A 197 14.27 20.93 -2.12
CA ASN A 197 14.96 22.21 -1.94
C ASN A 197 13.99 23.37 -1.65
N SER A 198 12.74 23.28 -2.12
CA SER A 198 11.72 24.34 -1.96
C SER A 198 10.91 24.18 -0.67
N VAL A 199 10.53 22.95 -0.33
CA VAL A 199 9.67 22.67 0.84
C VAL A 199 10.46 22.39 2.12
N GLY A 200 11.71 21.92 1.99
CA GLY A 200 12.61 21.50 3.06
C GLY A 200 12.65 19.97 3.26
N TYR A 201 13.84 19.39 3.40
CA TYR A 201 14.08 17.94 3.53
C TYR A 201 13.55 17.29 4.81
N ASP A 202 13.27 18.08 5.84
CA ASP A 202 12.70 17.66 7.13
C ASP A 202 11.16 17.76 7.18
N SER A 203 10.52 18.07 6.04
CA SER A 203 9.07 18.27 5.95
C SER A 203 8.31 16.94 6.07
N GLN A 204 8.06 16.51 7.30
CA GLN A 204 7.27 15.32 7.60
C GLN A 204 5.91 15.36 6.89
N GLY A 205 5.54 14.23 6.29
CA GLY A 205 4.25 14.07 5.62
C GLY A 205 4.21 14.60 4.18
N TRP A 206 5.14 15.45 3.77
CA TRP A 206 5.28 15.88 2.37
C TRP A 206 5.95 14.78 1.55
N TRP A 207 5.62 14.68 0.27
CA TRP A 207 6.27 13.76 -0.66
C TRP A 207 6.00 14.16 -2.11
N ILE A 208 6.83 13.67 -3.02
CA ILE A 208 6.60 13.79 -4.45
C ILE A 208 7.11 12.54 -5.18
N ALA A 209 6.32 12.04 -6.13
CA ALA A 209 6.64 10.84 -6.91
C ALA A 209 6.03 10.90 -8.30
N TRP A 210 6.66 10.24 -9.27
CA TRP A 210 6.09 10.05 -10.61
C TRP A 210 5.01 8.96 -10.62
N VAL A 211 3.90 9.23 -11.30
CA VAL A 211 2.80 8.27 -11.55
C VAL A 211 2.89 7.79 -13.01
N PRO A 212 3.49 6.61 -13.28
CA PRO A 212 3.70 6.12 -14.63
C PRO A 212 2.43 5.68 -15.36
N GLU A 213 1.34 5.39 -14.64
CA GLU A 213 0.05 4.98 -15.23
C GLU A 213 -0.65 6.16 -15.91
N GLN A 214 -0.52 7.36 -15.34
CA GLN A 214 -1.26 8.55 -15.75
C GLN A 214 -0.39 9.71 -16.24
N GLY A 215 0.94 9.67 -16.07
CA GLY A 215 1.84 10.69 -16.56
C GLY A 215 1.70 12.02 -15.82
N HIS A 216 2.00 12.02 -14.53
CA HIS A 216 2.08 13.23 -13.69
C HIS A 216 2.96 12.99 -12.46
N PHE A 217 3.36 14.06 -11.79
CA PHE A 217 3.91 13.99 -10.44
C PHE A 217 2.78 14.11 -9.41
N GLU A 218 2.67 13.13 -8.52
CA GLU A 218 1.80 13.22 -7.34
C GLU A 218 2.56 13.96 -6.23
N VAL A 219 2.06 15.12 -5.83
CA VAL A 219 2.56 15.90 -4.70
C VAL A 219 1.69 15.64 -3.49
N ILE A 220 2.24 14.95 -2.51
CA ILE A 220 1.52 14.55 -1.30
C ILE A 220 1.77 15.59 -0.21
N VAL A 221 0.71 16.04 0.43
CA VAL A 221 0.75 17.03 1.51
C VAL A 221 0.08 16.52 2.78
N PRO A 222 0.57 16.90 3.98
CA PRO A 222 -0.09 16.55 5.24
C PRO A 222 -1.44 17.27 5.38
N ARG A 223 -2.31 16.78 6.29
CA ARG A 223 -3.67 17.33 6.46
C ARG A 223 -3.73 18.85 6.68
N ASN A 224 -2.80 19.38 7.48
CA ASN A 224 -2.70 20.81 7.82
C ASN A 224 -1.41 21.41 7.23
N PHE A 225 -1.19 21.21 5.94
CA PHE A 225 0.02 21.67 5.28
C PHE A 225 0.10 23.20 5.15
N ASP A 226 1.32 23.71 5.18
CA ASP A 226 1.63 25.11 4.88
C ASP A 226 1.50 25.36 3.37
N TYR A 227 0.49 26.13 2.98
CA TYR A 227 0.26 26.48 1.58
C TYR A 227 1.39 27.31 0.97
N GLU A 228 2.09 28.13 1.75
CA GLU A 228 3.18 28.96 1.26
C GLU A 228 4.38 28.11 0.81
N LYS A 229 4.67 27.02 1.50
CA LYS A 229 5.68 26.03 1.06
C LYS A 229 5.36 25.49 -0.33
N LEU A 230 4.09 25.14 -0.56
CA LEU A 230 3.64 24.63 -1.85
C LEU A 230 3.69 25.71 -2.93
N GLN A 231 3.34 26.96 -2.61
CA GLN A 231 3.47 28.10 -3.53
C GLN A 231 4.92 28.36 -3.95
N ARG A 232 5.87 28.29 -3.02
CA ARG A 232 7.30 28.44 -3.35
C ARG A 232 7.78 27.38 -4.33
N TYR A 233 7.31 26.14 -4.17
CA TYR A 233 7.65 25.07 -5.11
C TYR A 233 7.13 25.38 -6.52
N TRP A 234 5.91 25.89 -6.66
CA TRP A 234 5.36 26.20 -7.99
C TRP A 234 6.15 27.24 -8.79
N LEU A 235 6.93 28.09 -8.13
CA LEU A 235 7.82 29.05 -8.81
C LEU A 235 9.00 28.39 -9.51
N VAL A 236 9.36 27.16 -9.12
CA VAL A 236 10.54 26.44 -9.61
C VAL A 236 10.21 25.05 -10.16
N ALA A 237 8.94 24.66 -10.14
CA ALA A 237 8.48 23.39 -10.68
C ALA A 237 8.70 23.34 -12.21
N ASP A 238 9.06 22.15 -12.71
CA ASP A 238 9.36 21.95 -14.11
C ASP A 238 8.06 21.93 -14.93
N GLN A 239 7.87 22.94 -15.76
CA GLN A 239 6.65 23.18 -16.54
C GLN A 239 6.39 22.10 -17.60
N ARG A 240 7.35 21.19 -17.85
CA ARG A 240 7.14 20.07 -18.78
C ARG A 240 6.18 19.01 -18.24
N TYR A 241 5.91 19.02 -16.92
CA TYR A 241 5.12 17.98 -16.26
C TYR A 241 3.85 18.54 -15.64
N ARG A 242 2.85 17.67 -15.53
CA ARG A 242 1.64 17.93 -14.75
C ARG A 242 1.85 17.51 -13.31
N TYR A 243 1.19 18.21 -12.39
CA TYR A 243 1.25 17.92 -10.96
C TYR A 243 -0.15 17.72 -10.39
N VAL A 244 -0.34 16.65 -9.62
CA VAL A 244 -1.59 16.39 -8.90
C VAL A 244 -1.32 16.47 -7.42
N VAL A 245 -2.03 17.37 -6.73
CA VAL A 245 -1.86 17.54 -5.28
C VAL A 245 -2.83 16.61 -4.57
N VAL A 246 -2.31 15.76 -3.69
CA VAL A 246 -3.08 14.76 -2.95
C VAL A 246 -2.76 14.91 -1.46
N ARG A 247 -3.76 14.75 -0.59
CA ARG A 247 -3.51 14.66 0.85
C ARG A 247 -2.92 13.29 1.18
N GLU A 248 -2.24 13.19 2.31
CA GLU A 248 -1.76 11.91 2.85
C GLU A 248 -2.85 10.83 3.04
N ASP A 249 -4.14 11.21 3.00
CA ASP A 249 -5.26 10.27 3.02
C ASP A 249 -5.78 9.86 1.64
N GLY A 250 -5.12 10.26 0.55
CA GLY A 250 -5.53 9.94 -0.83
C GLY A 250 -6.60 10.87 -1.41
N THR A 251 -6.99 11.93 -0.69
CA THR A 251 -7.91 12.95 -1.22
C THR A 251 -7.20 13.85 -2.21
N GLN A 252 -7.62 13.86 -3.47
CA GLN A 252 -7.11 14.80 -4.46
C GLN A 252 -7.63 16.23 -4.16
N LEU A 253 -6.71 17.20 -4.14
CA LEU A 253 -7.00 18.62 -3.89
C LEU A 253 -7.08 19.44 -5.18
N GLY A 254 -6.43 18.98 -6.25
CA GLY A 254 -6.46 19.64 -7.54
C GLY A 254 -5.32 19.25 -8.44
N ILE A 255 -5.38 19.74 -9.67
CA ILE A 255 -4.36 19.56 -10.71
C ILE A 255 -3.69 20.92 -10.95
N LYS A 256 -2.38 20.90 -11.13
CA LYS A 256 -1.58 22.05 -11.56
C LYS A 256 -0.93 21.72 -12.90
N GLU A 257 -1.34 22.49 -13.90
CA GLU A 257 -0.70 22.63 -15.20
C GLU A 257 -0.03 24.00 -15.19
N LEU A 258 1.29 24.04 -15.43
CA LEU A 258 2.13 25.23 -15.27
C LEU A 258 2.61 25.77 -16.61
#